data_AF-H2DK62-F1
#
_entry.id   AF-H2DK62-F1
#
_cell.length_a   1.000
_cell.length_b   1.000
_cell.length_c   1.000
_cell.angle_alpha   90.00
_cell.angle_beta   90.00
_cell.angle_gamma   90.00
#
_symmetry.space_group_name_H-M   'P 1'
#
loop_
_entity.id
_entity.type
_entity.pdbx_description
1 polymer ?
#
loop_
_entity_poly.entity_id
_entity_poly.type
_entity_poly.pdbx_seq_one_letter_code
_entity_poly.pdbx_strand_id
1 'polypeptide(L)'
;NTAHELGHKKDELERWLSKITLAQTLYGHFYIEHNRGHHVRVATPEDPASARFGESFWTFLPRSVWGSLKSSWELESARLRRLDKSPFSLRIDVLNAWLMSVVLWVALVAVFGPSILPFLLIQAIYGFSLLETVNYLEHYGLLRQKTASGRYERCTPEHSWDSDHIVTNIFLYHLQRHSDHH
;
A
#
# COMPACT_ATOMS: atom_id res chain seq x y z
N ASN A 1 6.60 2.08 -7.16
CA ASN A 1 8.03 1.77 -6.91
C ASN A 1 8.73 2.90 -6.17
N THR A 2 8.97 4.08 -6.76
CA THR A 2 9.62 5.20 -6.02
C THR A 2 8.86 5.57 -4.74
N ALA A 3 7.52 5.63 -4.82
CA ALA A 3 6.68 5.87 -3.66
C ALA A 3 6.84 4.81 -2.56
N HIS A 4 6.95 3.54 -2.97
CA HIS A 4 7.11 2.41 -2.08
C HIS A 4 8.46 2.51 -1.37
N GLU A 5 9.53 2.65 -2.12
CA GLU A 5 10.90 2.72 -1.60
C GLU A 5 11.10 3.91 -0.65
N LEU A 6 10.61 5.11 -1.03
CA LEU A 6 10.66 6.29 -0.16
C LEU A 6 9.81 6.13 1.10
N GLY A 7 8.76 5.31 1.06
CA GLY A 7 7.88 5.06 2.20
C GLY A 7 8.56 4.25 3.31
N HIS A 8 9.52 3.39 2.95
CA HIS A 8 10.31 2.59 3.89
C HIS A 8 11.42 3.35 4.59
N LYS A 9 11.77 4.54 4.07
CA LYS A 9 12.82 5.36 4.67
C LYS A 9 12.39 5.97 6.00
N LYS A 10 13.38 6.28 6.84
CA LYS A 10 13.17 6.84 8.18
C LYS A 10 13.05 8.36 8.18
N ASP A 11 13.62 9.03 7.18
CA ASP A 11 13.61 10.49 7.09
C ASP A 11 12.19 11.01 6.80
N GLU A 12 11.83 12.12 7.44
CA GLU A 12 10.52 12.76 7.26
C GLU A 12 10.33 13.29 5.85
N LEU A 13 11.40 13.78 5.20
CA LEU A 13 11.34 14.28 3.83
C LEU A 13 11.04 13.15 2.83
N GLU A 14 11.69 12.00 2.97
CA GLU A 14 11.50 10.85 2.09
C GLU A 14 10.09 10.28 2.25
N ARG A 15 9.60 10.16 3.48
CA ARG A 15 8.21 9.74 3.76
C ARG A 15 7.19 10.73 3.21
N TRP A 16 7.50 12.03 3.23
CA TRP A 16 6.65 13.04 2.63
C TRP A 16 6.64 12.95 1.09
N LEU A 17 7.80 12.72 0.46
CA LEU A 17 7.91 12.50 -0.98
C LEU A 17 7.18 11.22 -1.41
N SER A 18 7.20 10.16 -0.60
CA SER A 18 6.37 8.97 -0.83
C SER A 18 4.89 9.34 -0.95
N LYS A 19 4.36 10.13 -0.01
CA LYS A 19 2.97 10.61 -0.06
C LYS A 19 2.69 11.45 -1.32
N ILE A 20 3.64 12.28 -1.77
CA ILE A 20 3.49 13.04 -3.02
C ILE A 20 3.40 12.10 -4.22
N THR A 21 4.28 11.11 -4.29
CA THR A 21 4.29 10.16 -5.41
C THR A 21 3.04 9.26 -5.43
N LEU A 22 2.41 8.98 -4.28
CA LEU A 22 1.09 8.34 -4.21
C LEU A 22 -0.07 9.31 -4.48
N ALA A 23 0.15 10.62 -4.38
CA ALA A 23 -0.90 11.62 -4.54
C ALA A 23 -1.51 11.59 -5.95
N GLN A 24 -0.72 11.20 -6.96
CA GLN A 24 -1.19 11.04 -8.33
C GLN A 24 -2.28 9.97 -8.44
N THR A 25 -2.12 8.85 -7.74
CA THR A 25 -3.05 7.70 -7.84
C THR A 25 -4.17 7.72 -6.83
N LEU A 26 -4.27 8.76 -5.98
CA LEU A 26 -5.25 8.85 -4.88
C LEU A 26 -5.18 7.66 -3.90
N TYR A 27 -4.04 6.95 -3.90
CA TYR A 27 -3.82 5.71 -3.16
C TYR A 27 -2.95 5.90 -1.90
N GLY A 28 -3.02 7.10 -1.31
CA GLY A 28 -2.16 7.51 -0.18
C GLY A 28 -2.28 6.65 1.09
N HIS A 29 -3.39 5.93 1.26
CA HIS A 29 -3.59 5.03 2.40
C HIS A 29 -2.67 3.80 2.36
N PHE A 30 -2.21 3.40 1.17
CA PHE A 30 -1.23 2.33 0.98
C PHE A 30 0.03 2.55 1.82
N TYR A 31 0.54 3.77 1.91
CA TYR A 31 1.73 4.06 2.73
C TYR A 31 1.59 3.65 4.20
N ILE A 32 0.39 3.80 4.78
CA ILE A 32 0.13 3.41 6.17
C ILE A 32 -0.11 1.92 6.26
N GLU A 33 -0.97 1.40 5.38
CA GLU A 33 -1.35 0.00 5.40
C GLU A 33 -0.15 -0.90 5.14
N HIS A 34 0.60 -0.61 4.08
CA HIS A 34 1.75 -1.42 3.67
C HIS A 34 2.75 -1.54 4.82
N ASN A 35 3.18 -0.38 5.33
CA ASN A 35 4.27 -0.28 6.31
C ASN A 35 3.90 -0.73 7.74
N ARG A 36 2.63 -0.67 8.13
CA ARG A 36 2.20 -0.96 9.51
C ARG A 36 1.16 -2.07 9.63
N GLY A 37 0.63 -2.52 8.51
CA GLY A 37 -0.40 -3.53 8.38
C GLY A 37 0.14 -4.74 7.63
N HIS A 38 0.26 -4.63 6.31
CA HIS A 38 0.67 -5.70 5.42
C HIS A 38 1.98 -6.35 5.87
N HIS A 39 3.07 -5.62 6.06
CA HIS A 39 4.34 -6.21 6.54
C HIS A 39 4.22 -7.04 7.83
N VAL A 40 3.30 -6.67 8.72
CA VAL A 40 3.08 -7.38 9.99
C VAL A 40 2.23 -8.65 9.77
N ARG A 41 1.25 -8.56 8.86
CA ARG A 41 0.21 -9.58 8.64
C ARG A 41 0.34 -10.34 7.33
N VAL A 42 1.39 -10.10 6.56
CA VAL A 42 1.64 -10.73 5.27
C VAL A 42 1.49 -12.24 5.38
N ALA A 43 0.88 -12.85 4.38
CA ALA A 43 0.49 -14.24 4.34
C ALA A 43 -0.41 -14.67 5.52
N THR A 44 -1.27 -13.80 6.06
CA THR A 44 -2.32 -14.19 7.02
C THR A 44 -3.72 -13.83 6.51
N PRO A 45 -4.79 -14.50 7.00
CA PRO A 45 -6.16 -14.21 6.57
C PRO A 45 -6.64 -12.76 6.86
N GLU A 46 -6.02 -12.08 7.82
CA GLU A 46 -6.33 -10.70 8.21
C GLU A 46 -5.64 -9.65 7.32
N ASP A 47 -4.69 -10.05 6.48
CA ASP A 47 -4.04 -9.16 5.54
C ASP A 47 -4.86 -8.98 4.26
N PRO A 48 -5.35 -7.77 3.95
CA PRO A 48 -6.08 -7.52 2.73
C PRO A 48 -5.20 -7.70 1.48
N ALA A 49 -3.89 -7.48 1.57
CA ALA A 49 -2.97 -7.52 0.42
C ALA A 49 -2.36 -8.91 0.16
N SER A 50 -2.72 -9.94 0.93
CA SER A 50 -2.34 -11.33 0.63
C SER A 50 -3.38 -12.01 -0.25
N ALA A 51 -2.97 -12.48 -1.42
CA ALA A 51 -3.84 -13.18 -2.36
C ALA A 51 -4.05 -14.63 -1.96
N ARG A 52 -5.31 -15.08 -1.94
CA ARG A 52 -5.65 -16.44 -1.50
C ARG A 52 -5.43 -17.44 -2.63
N PHE A 53 -5.15 -18.69 -2.27
CA PHE A 53 -5.03 -19.75 -3.27
C PHE A 53 -6.35 -19.92 -4.04
N GLY A 54 -6.29 -19.79 -5.37
CA GLY A 54 -7.44 -19.86 -6.27
C GLY A 54 -8.26 -18.57 -6.39
N GLU A 55 -7.85 -17.49 -5.74
CA GLU A 55 -8.52 -16.20 -5.87
C GLU A 55 -8.14 -15.53 -7.18
N SER A 56 -9.12 -15.13 -7.99
CA SER A 56 -8.83 -14.35 -9.19
C SER A 56 -8.37 -12.94 -8.82
N PHE A 57 -7.51 -12.34 -9.65
CA PHE A 57 -7.10 -10.94 -9.48
C PHE A 57 -8.30 -9.98 -9.34
N TRP A 58 -9.39 -10.22 -10.08
CA TRP A 58 -10.58 -9.39 -10.05
C TRP A 58 -11.39 -9.50 -8.75
N THR A 59 -11.25 -10.62 -8.03
CA THR A 59 -11.81 -10.79 -6.68
C THR A 59 -10.88 -10.18 -5.63
N PHE A 60 -9.58 -10.36 -5.82
CA PHE A 60 -8.53 -9.81 -4.95
C PHE A 60 -8.56 -8.27 -4.94
N LEU A 61 -8.55 -7.63 -6.10
CA LEU A 61 -8.35 -6.19 -6.24
C LEU A 61 -9.31 -5.35 -5.37
N PRO A 62 -10.65 -5.49 -5.47
CA PRO A 62 -11.55 -4.71 -4.62
C PRO A 62 -11.44 -5.08 -3.13
N ARG A 63 -11.13 -6.35 -2.81
CA ARG A 63 -10.93 -6.80 -1.42
C ARG A 63 -9.68 -6.15 -0.81
N SER A 64 -8.58 -6.15 -1.56
CA SER A 64 -7.32 -5.53 -1.14
C SER A 64 -7.50 -4.03 -0.99
N VAL A 65 -7.99 -3.32 -2.02
CA VAL A 65 -8.17 -1.86 -2.00
C VAL A 65 -9.05 -1.40 -0.83
N TRP A 66 -10.24 -2.01 -0.66
CA TRP A 66 -11.16 -1.59 0.40
C TRP A 66 -10.68 -2.05 1.79
N GLY A 67 -10.14 -3.26 1.87
CA GLY A 67 -9.58 -3.79 3.12
C GLY A 67 -8.37 -2.98 3.58
N SER A 68 -7.53 -2.55 2.66
CA SER A 68 -6.35 -1.74 2.93
C SER A 68 -6.72 -0.34 3.39
N LEU A 69 -7.72 0.28 2.77
CA LEU A 69 -8.28 1.53 3.25
C LEU A 69 -8.79 1.40 4.68
N LYS A 70 -9.64 0.40 4.96
CA LYS A 70 -10.18 0.16 6.30
C LYS A 70 -9.06 -0.07 7.32
N SER A 71 -8.09 -0.92 6.99
CA SER A 71 -7.00 -1.24 7.91
C SER A 71 -6.11 -0.03 8.18
N SER A 72 -5.80 0.77 7.16
CA SER A 72 -5.02 2.00 7.33
C SER A 72 -5.69 2.97 8.32
N TRP A 73 -7.02 3.11 8.22
CA TRP A 73 -7.80 3.97 9.08
C TRP A 73 -7.83 3.46 10.52
N GLU A 74 -7.99 2.15 10.70
CA GLU A 74 -7.97 1.50 12.03
C GLU A 74 -6.60 1.64 12.71
N LEU A 75 -5.51 1.39 11.98
CA LEU A 75 -4.14 1.51 12.47
C LEU A 75 -3.82 2.93 12.92
N GLU A 76 -4.20 3.92 12.11
CA GLU A 76 -3.98 5.33 12.42
C GLU A 76 -4.90 5.83 13.55
N SER A 77 -6.17 5.40 13.55
CA SER A 77 -7.10 5.69 14.64
C SER A 77 -6.57 5.14 15.97
N ALA A 78 -6.04 3.92 15.98
CA ALA A 78 -5.44 3.31 17.15
C ALA A 78 -4.19 4.07 17.61
N ARG A 79 -3.34 4.52 16.67
CA ARG A 79 -2.17 5.37 16.98
C ARG A 79 -2.59 6.67 17.65
N LEU A 80 -3.58 7.38 17.09
CA LEU A 80 -4.02 8.67 17.62
C LEU A 80 -4.68 8.54 18.99
N ARG A 81 -5.48 7.49 19.22
CA ARG A 81 -6.07 7.22 20.53
C ARG A 81 -5.01 6.94 21.60
N ARG A 82 -3.91 6.24 21.27
CA ARG A 82 -2.75 6.07 22.18
C ARG A 82 -2.02 7.37 22.51
N LEU A 83 -2.27 8.43 21.75
CA LEU A 83 -1.72 9.77 21.95
C LEU A 83 -2.76 10.76 22.47
N ASP A 84 -3.91 10.27 22.96
CA ASP A 84 -5.06 11.05 23.43
C ASP A 84 -5.56 12.09 22.40
N LYS A 85 -5.47 11.75 21.11
CA LYS A 85 -5.90 12.59 19.98
C LYS A 85 -7.10 12.00 19.25
N SER A 86 -7.94 12.90 18.71
CA SER A 86 -9.07 12.51 17.87
C SER A 86 -8.61 11.89 16.53
N PRO A 87 -9.19 10.74 16.11
CA PRO A 87 -8.96 10.15 14.79
C PRO A 87 -9.35 11.05 13.62
N PHE A 88 -10.21 12.05 13.85
CA PHE A 88 -10.66 13.00 12.82
C PHE A 88 -9.80 14.26 12.74
N SER A 89 -8.66 14.30 13.41
CA SER A 89 -7.73 15.42 13.28
C SER A 89 -6.96 15.35 11.97
N LEU A 90 -6.56 16.51 11.40
CA LEU A 90 -5.67 16.59 10.22
C LEU A 90 -4.30 15.93 10.43
N ARG A 91 -3.99 15.50 11.66
CA ARG A 91 -2.77 14.75 12.00
C ARG A 91 -2.85 13.28 11.62
N ILE A 92 -4.02 12.79 11.19
CA ILE A 92 -4.14 11.44 10.66
C ILE A 92 -3.48 11.40 9.27
N ASP A 93 -2.52 10.50 9.10
CA ASP A 93 -1.68 10.47 7.90
C ASP A 93 -2.48 10.11 6.64
N VAL A 94 -3.56 9.33 6.79
CA VAL A 94 -4.47 8.95 5.69
C VAL A 94 -5.18 10.18 5.11
N LEU A 95 -5.79 11.03 5.95
CA LEU A 95 -6.46 12.24 5.46
C LEU A 95 -5.45 13.23 4.88
N ASN A 96 -4.26 13.35 5.48
CA ASN A 96 -3.20 14.20 4.94
C ASN A 96 -2.78 13.76 3.54
N ALA A 97 -2.57 12.46 3.30
CA ALA A 97 -2.20 11.94 1.99
C ALA A 97 -3.32 12.13 0.94
N TRP A 98 -4.58 11.96 1.34
CA TRP A 98 -5.72 12.25 0.46
C TRP A 98 -5.88 13.73 0.15
N LEU A 99 -5.67 14.61 1.14
CA LEU A 99 -5.68 16.04 0.91
C LEU A 99 -4.60 16.47 -0.10
N MET A 100 -3.39 15.89 -0.01
CA MET A 100 -2.34 16.11 -1.01
C MET A 100 -2.77 15.69 -2.42
N SER A 101 -3.49 14.57 -2.54
CA SER A 101 -4.05 14.09 -3.81
C SER A 101 -5.08 15.07 -4.37
N VAL A 102 -6.02 15.53 -3.53
CA VAL A 102 -7.04 16.51 -3.92
C VAL A 102 -6.41 17.82 -4.37
N VAL A 103 -5.43 18.34 -3.62
CA VAL A 103 -4.72 19.58 -3.98
C VAL A 103 -4.02 19.44 -5.33
N LEU A 104 -3.33 18.33 -5.56
CA LEU A 104 -2.67 18.05 -6.84
C LEU A 104 -3.69 17.99 -7.99
N TRP A 105 -4.78 17.26 -7.82
CA TRP A 105 -5.82 17.12 -8.85
C TRP A 105 -6.51 18.45 -9.17
N VAL A 106 -6.85 19.24 -8.14
CA VAL A 106 -7.43 20.57 -8.32
C VAL A 106 -6.46 21.49 -9.07
N ALA A 107 -5.17 21.47 -8.72
CA ALA A 107 -4.16 22.25 -9.42
C ALA A 107 -4.04 21.86 -10.90
N LEU A 108 -4.00 20.55 -11.21
CA LEU A 108 -3.94 20.07 -12.59
C LEU A 108 -5.21 20.46 -13.38
N VAL A 109 -6.39 20.31 -12.79
CA VAL A 109 -7.66 20.71 -13.42
C VAL A 109 -7.74 22.22 -13.62
N ALA A 110 -7.23 23.02 -12.68
CA ALA A 110 -7.19 24.48 -12.82
C ALA A 110 -6.27 24.93 -13.97
N VAL A 111 -5.16 24.22 -14.21
CA VAL A 111 -4.18 24.56 -15.26
C VAL A 111 -4.60 24.03 -16.63
N PHE A 112 -5.06 22.78 -16.72
CA PHE A 112 -5.32 22.10 -17.99
C PHE A 112 -6.81 22.01 -18.34
N GLY A 113 -7.69 22.45 -17.45
CA GLY A 113 -9.14 22.41 -17.60
C GLY A 113 -9.75 21.08 -17.14
N PRO A 114 -11.08 21.03 -16.93
CA PRO A 114 -11.77 19.84 -16.43
C PRO A 114 -11.77 18.66 -17.41
N SER A 115 -11.42 18.86 -18.68
CA SER A 115 -11.32 17.81 -19.69
C SER A 115 -10.28 16.74 -19.36
N ILE A 116 -9.32 17.02 -18.48
CA ILE A 116 -8.32 16.02 -18.05
C ILE A 116 -8.84 15.04 -16.99
N LEU A 117 -9.99 15.32 -16.35
CA LEU A 117 -10.51 14.50 -15.24
C LEU A 117 -10.64 13.00 -15.59
N PRO A 118 -11.17 12.60 -16.77
CA PRO A 118 -11.21 11.19 -17.15
C PRO A 118 -9.82 10.56 -17.23
N PHE A 119 -8.81 11.30 -17.72
CA PHE A 119 -7.44 10.80 -17.83
C PHE A 119 -6.79 10.63 -16.45
N LEU A 120 -7.04 11.56 -15.52
CA LEU A 120 -6.58 11.44 -14.13
C LEU A 120 -7.22 10.21 -13.44
N LEU A 121 -8.51 9.98 -13.64
CA LEU A 121 -9.21 8.81 -13.10
C LEU A 121 -8.65 7.50 -13.66
N ILE A 122 -8.49 7.41 -14.98
CA ILE A 122 -7.92 6.21 -15.64
C ILE A 122 -6.49 5.97 -15.14
N GLN A 123 -5.66 7.01 -15.08
CA GLN A 123 -4.29 6.92 -14.59
C GLN A 123 -4.23 6.46 -13.14
N ALA A 124 -5.09 6.97 -12.27
CA ALA A 124 -5.13 6.56 -10.87
C ALA A 124 -5.53 5.10 -10.71
N ILE A 125 -6.60 4.66 -11.40
CA ILE A 125 -7.07 3.27 -11.39
C ILE A 125 -5.96 2.34 -11.88
N TYR A 126 -5.34 2.67 -13.00
CA TYR A 126 -4.24 1.89 -13.54
C TYR A 126 -3.05 1.85 -12.58
N GLY A 127 -2.68 3.00 -12.01
CA GLY A 127 -1.54 3.14 -11.12
C GLY A 127 -1.66 2.33 -9.83
N PHE A 128 -2.79 2.39 -9.12
CA PHE A 128 -2.96 1.54 -7.94
C PHE A 128 -3.17 0.06 -8.31
N SER A 129 -3.80 -0.24 -9.45
CA SER A 129 -3.95 -1.64 -9.90
C SER A 129 -2.60 -2.30 -10.19
N LEU A 130 -1.61 -1.54 -10.68
CA LEU A 130 -0.24 -2.04 -10.84
C LEU A 130 0.41 -2.35 -9.49
N LEU A 131 0.23 -1.51 -8.47
CA LEU A 131 0.71 -1.80 -7.10
C LEU A 131 0.05 -3.07 -6.55
N GLU A 132 -1.26 -3.21 -6.72
CA GLU A 132 -1.99 -4.40 -6.26
C GLU A 132 -1.67 -5.66 -7.04
N THR A 133 -1.26 -5.54 -8.31
CA THR A 133 -0.79 -6.70 -9.10
C THR A 133 0.49 -7.27 -8.50
N VAL A 134 1.37 -6.41 -7.99
CA VAL A 134 2.61 -6.81 -7.31
C VAL A 134 2.25 -7.58 -6.03
N ASN A 135 1.44 -6.99 -5.14
CA ASN A 135 0.93 -7.68 -3.94
C ASN A 135 0.27 -9.03 -4.26
N TYR A 136 -0.56 -9.06 -5.30
CA TYR A 136 -1.27 -10.26 -5.73
C TYR A 136 -0.30 -11.37 -6.10
N LEU A 137 0.69 -11.07 -6.94
CA LEU A 137 1.64 -12.07 -7.43
C LEU A 137 2.59 -12.51 -6.32
N GLU A 138 3.15 -11.59 -5.56
CA GLU A 138 4.18 -11.88 -4.56
C GLU A 138 3.64 -12.64 -3.34
N HIS A 139 2.34 -12.58 -3.08
CA HIS A 139 1.73 -13.31 -1.96
C HIS A 139 0.71 -14.36 -2.37
N TYR A 140 0.68 -14.73 -3.66
CA TYR A 140 -0.34 -15.65 -4.17
C TYR A 140 -0.29 -17.02 -3.50
N GLY A 141 -1.35 -17.36 -2.78
CA GLY A 141 -1.54 -18.69 -2.19
C GLY A 141 -0.65 -18.99 -0.98
N LEU A 142 0.07 -18.00 -0.46
CA LEU A 142 0.94 -18.16 0.71
C LEU A 142 0.15 -17.96 2.01
N LEU A 143 0.42 -18.80 3.01
CA LEU A 143 -0.29 -18.76 4.29
C LEU A 143 0.62 -19.18 5.45
N ARG A 144 0.91 -18.22 6.33
CA ARG A 144 1.56 -18.42 7.61
C ARG A 144 0.70 -19.26 8.55
N GLN A 145 1.36 -20.18 9.23
CA GLN A 145 0.75 -21.04 10.23
C GLN A 145 0.72 -20.37 11.60
N LYS A 146 -0.26 -20.78 12.41
CA LYS A 146 -0.29 -20.42 13.83
C LYS A 146 0.53 -21.43 14.62
N THR A 147 1.39 -20.90 15.48
CA THR A 147 2.13 -21.67 16.49
C THR A 147 1.19 -22.23 17.55
N ALA A 148 1.70 -23.15 18.39
CA ALA A 148 0.94 -23.70 19.53
C ALA A 148 0.42 -22.61 20.50
N SER A 149 1.04 -21.42 20.53
CA SER A 149 0.58 -20.29 21.34
C SER A 149 -0.54 -19.46 20.68
N GLY A 150 -1.01 -19.85 19.49
CA GLY A 150 -2.03 -19.14 18.72
C GLY A 150 -1.54 -17.92 17.93
N ARG A 151 -0.24 -17.60 17.99
CA ARG A 151 0.37 -16.50 17.21
C ARG A 151 0.86 -17.02 15.86
N TYR A 152 0.77 -16.20 14.81
CA TYR A 152 1.40 -16.51 13.52
C TYR A 152 2.91 -16.66 13.67
N GLU A 153 3.50 -17.60 12.95
CA GLU A 153 4.95 -17.73 12.80
C GLU A 153 5.57 -16.45 12.24
N ARG A 154 6.86 -16.20 12.45
CA ARG A 154 7.50 -14.98 11.91
C ARG A 154 7.46 -15.02 10.37
N CYS A 155 7.35 -13.85 9.72
CA CYS A 155 7.59 -13.77 8.28
C CYS A 155 8.99 -14.29 7.95
N THR A 156 9.08 -15.07 6.88
CA THR A 156 10.29 -15.69 6.34
C THR A 156 10.21 -15.62 4.81
N PRO A 157 11.30 -15.88 4.08
CA PRO A 157 11.27 -15.85 2.62
C PRO A 157 10.24 -16.77 1.96
N GLU A 158 9.80 -17.84 2.64
CA GLU A 158 8.75 -18.74 2.15
C GLU A 158 7.35 -18.08 2.09
N HIS A 159 7.19 -16.90 2.70
CA HIS A 159 5.95 -16.13 2.72
C HIS A 159 5.89 -15.04 1.63
N SER A 160 6.83 -15.08 0.69
CA SER A 160 6.86 -14.24 -0.49
C SER A 160 7.38 -15.00 -1.72
N TRP A 161 6.84 -14.69 -2.89
CA TRP A 161 7.44 -15.08 -4.16
C TRP A 161 8.43 -14.01 -4.60
N ASP A 162 9.59 -14.44 -5.10
CA ASP A 162 10.65 -13.55 -5.60
C ASP A 162 10.94 -13.77 -7.09
N SER A 163 11.54 -12.77 -7.71
CA SER A 163 12.12 -12.86 -9.05
C SER A 163 13.48 -12.16 -9.13
N ASP A 164 14.52 -12.90 -9.51
CA ASP A 164 15.91 -12.41 -9.56
C ASP A 164 16.32 -11.79 -10.92
N HIS A 165 15.36 -11.30 -11.71
CA HIS A 165 15.69 -10.70 -13.01
C HIS A 165 16.28 -9.28 -12.85
N ILE A 166 17.55 -9.12 -13.24
CA ILE A 166 18.35 -7.88 -13.08
C ILE A 166 17.63 -6.65 -13.63
N VAL A 167 17.08 -6.71 -14.84
CA VAL A 167 16.43 -5.56 -15.48
C VAL A 167 15.22 -5.12 -14.64
N THR A 168 14.35 -6.06 -14.29
CA THR A 168 13.15 -5.78 -13.50
C THR A 168 13.51 -5.30 -12.10
N ASN A 169 14.54 -5.87 -11.47
CA ASN A 169 15.05 -5.42 -10.18
C ASN A 169 15.56 -3.98 -10.22
N ILE A 170 16.24 -3.56 -11.28
CA ILE A 170 16.67 -2.15 -11.39
C ILE A 170 15.45 -1.23 -11.58
N PHE A 171 14.51 -1.58 -12.46
CA PHE A 171 13.35 -0.72 -12.77
C PHE A 171 12.30 -0.65 -11.64
N LEU A 172 12.15 -1.70 -10.86
CA LEU A 172 11.22 -1.76 -9.74
C LEU A 172 11.87 -1.46 -8.39
N TYR A 173 13.15 -1.04 -8.35
CA TYR A 173 13.92 -0.83 -7.12
C TYR A 173 13.98 -2.06 -6.20
N HIS A 174 14.30 -3.22 -6.79
CA HIS A 174 14.41 -4.53 -6.14
C HIS A 174 13.12 -5.04 -5.51
N LEU A 175 11.98 -4.46 -5.86
CA LEU A 175 10.68 -4.89 -5.37
C LEU A 175 10.44 -6.39 -5.56
N GLN A 176 11.00 -7.00 -6.62
CA GLN A 176 10.84 -8.43 -6.87
C GLN A 176 11.67 -9.33 -5.93
N ARG A 177 12.55 -8.79 -5.10
CA ARG A 177 13.13 -9.51 -3.95
C ARG A 177 12.28 -9.24 -2.74
N HIS A 178 11.02 -9.65 -2.86
CA HIS A 178 10.00 -9.26 -1.93
C HIS A 178 10.12 -9.99 -0.58
N SER A 179 10.80 -11.14 -0.55
CA SER A 179 11.22 -11.76 0.70
C SER A 179 12.18 -10.89 1.52
N ASP A 180 13.19 -10.28 0.89
CA ASP A 180 14.14 -9.36 1.52
C ASP A 180 13.48 -8.02 1.87
N HIS A 181 12.42 -7.66 1.13
CA HIS A 181 11.61 -6.48 1.35
C HIS A 181 10.78 -6.56 2.66
N HIS A 182 10.38 -7.76 3.08
CA HIS A 182 9.59 -8.03 4.29
C HIS A 182 10.41 -8.24 5.56
#